data_AF-A0A841Q287-F1
#
_entry.id   AF-A0A841Q287-F1
#
_cell.length_a   1.000
_cell.length_b   1.000
_cell.length_c   1.000
_cell.angle_alpha   90.00
_cell.angle_beta   90.00
_cell.angle_gamma   90.00
#
_symmetry.space_group_name_H-M   'P 1'
#
loop_
_entity.id
_entity.type
_entity.pdbx_description
1 polymer ?
#
loop_
_entity_poly.entity_id
_entity_poly.type
_entity_poly.pdbx_seq_one_letter_code
_entity_poly.pdbx_strand_id
1 'polypeptide(L)'
;MSKKNTARLMNLVADFIEGLTEREFQSLLNNQAKLCVEVLDNNPDQDIFIRLKSQANSLLDIEEALKKFKKNELISLCKIHGIDVKTRDTKKVIYEKVAAHLKVHDSEGTDVSNPYEEVKKILNNSNDREDATEYLVHHPLLKTKKDLIKLAKSYAIYVDQKYTKRDLLDRIVESVVGARLRGKAIRSVINK
;
A
#
# COMPACT_ATOMS: atom_id res chain seq x y z
N MET A 1 -22.98 -16.62 -44.12
CA MET A 1 -22.23 -17.21 -42.98
C MET A 1 -22.32 -18.72 -43.03
N SER A 2 -21.26 -19.45 -42.67
CA SER A 2 -21.29 -20.93 -42.62
C SER A 2 -22.12 -21.41 -41.41
N LYS A 3 -22.77 -22.57 -41.51
CA LYS A 3 -23.53 -23.19 -40.39
C LYS A 3 -22.70 -23.27 -39.10
N LYS A 4 -21.39 -23.52 -39.23
CA LYS A 4 -20.43 -23.57 -38.12
C LYS A 4 -20.23 -22.20 -37.46
N ASN A 5 -20.25 -21.12 -38.23
CA ASN A 5 -20.11 -19.76 -37.71
C ASN A 5 -21.39 -19.31 -37.01
N THR A 6 -22.56 -19.68 -37.52
CA THR A 6 -23.85 -19.41 -36.86
C THR A 6 -23.95 -20.12 -35.52
N ALA A 7 -23.55 -21.40 -35.45
CA ALA A 7 -23.54 -22.14 -34.18
C ALA A 7 -22.60 -21.50 -33.14
N ARG A 8 -21.42 -21.05 -33.55
CA ARG A 8 -20.49 -20.34 -32.66
C ARG A 8 -21.05 -19.02 -32.15
N LEU A 9 -21.71 -18.25 -33.02
CA LEU A 9 -22.35 -17.00 -32.62
C LEU A 9 -23.47 -17.26 -31.60
N MET A 10 -24.30 -18.27 -31.82
CA MET A 10 -25.38 -18.62 -30.89
C MET A 10 -24.83 -19.03 -29.52
N ASN A 11 -23.76 -19.83 -29.48
CA ASN A 11 -23.13 -20.22 -28.22
C ASN A 11 -22.53 -19.00 -27.49
N LEU A 12 -21.85 -18.11 -28.21
CA LEU A 12 -21.30 -16.88 -27.62
C LEU A 12 -22.40 -16.00 -27.01
N VAL A 13 -23.55 -15.89 -27.67
CA VAL A 13 -24.69 -15.13 -27.17
C VAL A 13 -25.32 -15.82 -25.95
N ALA A 14 -25.42 -17.14 -25.95
CA ALA A 14 -25.92 -17.90 -24.80
C ALA A 14 -25.02 -17.71 -23.57
N ASP A 15 -23.71 -17.92 -23.72
CA ASP A 15 -22.73 -17.74 -22.65
C ASP A 15 -22.74 -16.30 -22.11
N PHE A 16 -22.90 -15.31 -23.01
CA PHE A 16 -23.03 -13.91 -22.61
C PHE A 16 -24.29 -13.66 -21.78
N ILE A 17 -25.45 -14.15 -22.22
CA ILE A 17 -26.73 -13.96 -21.52
C ILE A 17 -26.72 -14.65 -20.15
N GLU A 18 -26.17 -15.86 -20.06
CA GLU A 18 -26.06 -16.61 -18.80
C GLU A 18 -25.18 -15.89 -17.76
N GLY A 19 -24.19 -15.13 -18.21
CA GLY A 19 -23.30 -14.36 -17.35
C GLY A 19 -23.88 -13.05 -16.82
N LEU A 20 -25.04 -12.61 -17.30
CA LEU A 20 -25.66 -11.36 -16.88
C LEU A 20 -26.53 -11.55 -15.64
N THR A 21 -26.50 -10.57 -14.75
CA THR A 21 -27.53 -10.48 -13.71
C THR A 21 -28.87 -10.05 -14.31
N GLU A 22 -29.97 -10.40 -13.63
CA GLU A 22 -31.32 -10.00 -14.06
C GLU A 22 -31.42 -8.48 -14.32
N ARG A 23 -30.76 -7.65 -13.48
CA ARG A 23 -30.77 -6.20 -13.65
C ARG A 23 -30.04 -5.74 -14.92
N GLU A 24 -28.93 -6.36 -15.25
CA GLU A 24 -28.14 -6.03 -16.45
C GLU A 24 -28.86 -6.49 -17.72
N PHE A 25 -29.45 -7.69 -17.68
CA PHE A 25 -30.28 -8.20 -18.76
C PHE A 25 -31.49 -7.29 -19.02
N GLN A 26 -32.22 -6.90 -17.98
CA GLN A 26 -33.34 -5.95 -18.08
C GLN A 26 -32.87 -4.57 -18.57
N SER A 27 -31.69 -4.12 -18.16
CA SER A 27 -31.12 -2.85 -18.64
C SER A 27 -30.77 -2.90 -20.13
N LEU A 28 -30.36 -4.06 -20.65
CA LEU A 28 -30.13 -4.26 -22.08
C LEU A 28 -31.46 -4.30 -22.87
N LEU A 29 -32.48 -5.01 -22.36
CA LEU A 29 -33.81 -5.04 -22.99
C LEU A 29 -34.45 -3.66 -23.07
N ASN A 30 -34.26 -2.82 -22.05
CA ASN A 30 -34.84 -1.49 -21.96
C ASN A 30 -33.99 -0.39 -22.64
N ASN A 31 -32.96 -0.75 -23.40
CA ASN A 31 -32.01 0.18 -24.05
C ASN A 31 -31.28 1.14 -23.08
N GLN A 32 -31.14 0.74 -21.81
CA GLN A 32 -30.45 1.50 -20.77
C GLN A 32 -28.98 1.09 -20.61
N ALA A 33 -28.54 0.04 -21.30
CA ALA A 33 -27.17 -0.45 -21.31
C ALA A 33 -26.62 -0.55 -22.75
N LYS A 34 -25.30 -0.45 -22.89
CA LYS A 34 -24.59 -0.58 -24.17
C LYS A 34 -23.60 -1.74 -24.11
N LEU A 35 -23.61 -2.58 -25.14
CA LEU A 35 -22.60 -3.62 -25.32
C LEU A 35 -21.33 -2.98 -25.91
N CYS A 36 -20.23 -3.05 -25.18
CA CYS A 36 -18.92 -2.61 -25.65
C CYS A 36 -18.07 -3.84 -25.93
N VAL A 37 -17.59 -3.99 -27.17
CA VAL A 37 -16.64 -5.04 -27.54
C VAL A 37 -15.26 -4.41 -27.53
N GLU A 38 -14.47 -4.74 -26.51
CA GLU A 38 -13.06 -4.40 -26.48
C GLU A 38 -12.29 -5.55 -27.11
N VAL A 39 -11.64 -5.28 -28.24
CA VAL A 39 -10.67 -6.21 -28.81
C VAL A 39 -9.46 -6.17 -27.90
N LEU A 40 -9.30 -7.24 -27.12
CA LEU A 40 -8.06 -7.50 -26.41
C LEU A 40 -7.00 -7.76 -27.47
N ASP A 41 -6.32 -6.71 -27.94
CA ASP A 41 -5.00 -6.88 -28.53
C ASP A 41 -4.21 -7.71 -27.52
N ASN A 42 -3.60 -8.81 -27.98
CA ASN A 42 -2.82 -9.73 -27.15
C ASN A 42 -1.56 -9.05 -26.57
N ASN A 43 -1.74 -7.98 -25.80
CA ASN A 43 -0.74 -7.39 -24.96
C ASN A 43 -0.83 -8.13 -23.62
N PRO A 44 0.22 -8.86 -23.22
CA PRO A 44 0.30 -9.52 -21.91
C PRO A 44 0.14 -8.55 -20.72
N ASP A 45 0.08 -7.25 -20.98
CA ASP A 45 -0.02 -6.15 -20.02
C ASP A 45 -1.44 -5.92 -19.46
N GLN A 46 -2.50 -6.20 -20.23
CA GLN A 46 -3.89 -6.04 -19.75
C GLN A 46 -4.32 -7.17 -18.81
N ASP A 47 -3.78 -8.36 -19.02
CA ASP A 47 -4.06 -9.57 -18.24
C ASP A 47 -3.60 -9.42 -16.78
N ILE A 48 -2.57 -8.60 -16.54
CA ILE A 48 -1.94 -8.45 -15.22
C ILE A 48 -2.82 -7.67 -14.28
N PHE A 49 -3.52 -6.64 -14.75
CA PHE A 49 -4.44 -5.90 -13.88
C PHE A 49 -5.70 -6.69 -13.54
N ILE A 50 -6.17 -7.54 -14.46
CA ILE A 50 -7.28 -8.45 -14.19
C ILE A 50 -6.84 -9.49 -13.15
N ARG A 51 -5.66 -10.10 -13.34
CA ARG A 51 -5.07 -11.04 -12.37
C ARG A 51 -4.83 -10.38 -11.02
N LEU A 52 -4.24 -9.18 -10.99
CA LEU A 52 -4.02 -8.41 -9.77
C LEU A 52 -5.35 -8.06 -9.08
N LYS A 53 -6.37 -7.65 -9.82
CA LYS A 53 -7.70 -7.38 -9.25
C LYS A 53 -8.35 -8.62 -8.64
N SER A 54 -8.05 -9.81 -9.17
CA SER A 54 -8.59 -11.09 -8.66
C SER A 54 -7.74 -11.79 -7.59
N GLN A 55 -6.42 -11.54 -7.55
CA GLN A 55 -5.47 -12.30 -6.72
C GLN A 55 -4.66 -11.44 -5.75
N ALA A 56 -4.56 -10.13 -5.96
CA ALA A 56 -3.77 -9.27 -5.10
C ALA A 56 -4.58 -8.91 -3.85
N ASN A 57 -4.19 -9.49 -2.72
CA ASN A 57 -4.74 -9.15 -1.41
C ASN A 57 -3.74 -8.31 -0.58
N SER A 58 -2.50 -8.16 -1.07
CA SER A 58 -1.46 -7.39 -0.41
C SER A 58 -0.62 -6.55 -1.39
N LEU A 59 -0.03 -5.48 -0.87
CA LEU A 59 0.93 -4.63 -1.58
C LEU A 59 2.16 -5.43 -2.09
N LEU A 60 2.53 -6.52 -1.40
CA LEU A 60 3.62 -7.41 -1.82
C LEU A 60 3.32 -8.16 -3.12
N ASP A 61 2.07 -8.61 -3.30
CA ASP A 61 1.64 -9.30 -4.53
C ASP A 61 1.71 -8.36 -5.73
N ILE A 62 1.36 -7.09 -5.50
CA ILE A 62 1.44 -6.02 -6.48
C ILE A 62 2.90 -5.72 -6.82
N GLU A 63 3.78 -5.63 -5.82
CA GLU A 63 5.20 -5.42 -6.06
C GLU A 63 5.81 -6.59 -6.86
N GLU A 64 5.54 -7.85 -6.51
CA GLU A 64 6.08 -9.01 -7.22
C GLU A 64 5.61 -9.11 -8.67
N ALA A 65 4.31 -8.88 -8.90
CA ALA A 65 3.75 -8.88 -10.25
C ALA A 65 4.32 -7.76 -11.11
N LEU A 66 4.49 -6.57 -10.53
CA LEU A 66 4.93 -5.37 -11.25
C LEU A 66 6.45 -5.16 -11.27
N LYS A 67 7.23 -6.00 -10.55
CA LYS A 67 8.70 -5.94 -10.52
C LYS A 67 9.34 -6.22 -11.87
N LYS A 68 8.68 -7.05 -12.69
CA LYS A 68 9.14 -7.45 -14.04
C LYS A 68 9.11 -6.30 -15.05
N PHE A 69 8.32 -5.25 -14.77
CA PHE A 69 8.12 -4.13 -15.69
C PHE A 69 9.14 -3.01 -15.50
N LYS A 70 9.51 -2.38 -16.62
CA LYS A 70 10.29 -1.15 -16.64
C LYS A 70 9.40 0.03 -16.21
N LYS A 71 10.03 1.10 -15.73
CA LYS A 71 9.31 2.29 -15.25
C LYS A 71 8.40 2.90 -16.34
N ASN A 72 8.86 2.91 -17.58
CA ASN A 72 8.08 3.46 -18.70
C ASN A 72 6.86 2.59 -19.01
N GLU A 73 7.02 1.27 -18.95
CA GLU A 73 5.92 0.31 -19.13
C GLU A 73 4.88 0.47 -18.00
N LEU A 74 5.32 0.57 -16.75
CA LEU A 74 4.44 0.83 -15.61
C LEU A 74 3.64 2.13 -15.77
N ILE A 75 4.26 3.19 -16.27
CA ILE A 75 3.59 4.48 -16.50
C ILE A 75 2.53 4.34 -17.59
N SER A 76 2.86 3.68 -18.71
CA SER A 76 1.90 3.42 -19.79
C SER A 76 0.73 2.58 -19.31
N LEU A 77 1.03 1.54 -18.53
CA LEU A 77 0.06 0.60 -17.99
C LEU A 77 -0.88 1.29 -16.98
N CYS A 78 -0.34 2.15 -16.12
CA CYS A 78 -1.13 2.97 -15.20
C CYS A 78 -2.04 3.98 -15.94
N LYS A 79 -1.56 4.59 -17.03
CA LYS A 79 -2.38 5.52 -17.83
C LYS A 79 -3.56 4.82 -18.49
N ILE A 80 -3.38 3.60 -19.00
CA ILE A 80 -4.45 2.80 -19.61
C ILE A 80 -5.54 2.50 -18.58
N HIS A 81 -5.16 2.19 -17.34
CA HIS A 81 -6.10 1.90 -16.25
C HIS A 81 -6.57 3.12 -15.46
N GLY A 82 -6.30 4.36 -15.93
CA GLY A 82 -6.82 5.58 -15.30
C GLY A 82 -6.12 6.00 -13.99
N ILE A 83 -4.92 5.48 -13.72
CA ILE A 83 -4.13 5.79 -12.52
C ILE A 83 -3.26 7.02 -12.79
N ASP A 84 -3.41 8.07 -11.99
CA ASP A 84 -2.62 9.30 -12.12
C ASP A 84 -1.17 9.09 -11.66
N VAL A 85 -0.28 8.77 -12.61
CA VAL A 85 1.17 8.61 -12.39
C VAL A 85 1.97 9.69 -13.11
N LYS A 86 2.96 10.25 -12.40
CA LYS A 86 3.87 11.27 -12.93
C LYS A 86 5.20 10.63 -13.31
N THR A 87 5.87 11.18 -14.32
CA THR A 87 7.21 10.72 -14.74
C THR A 87 8.27 10.82 -13.63
N ARG A 88 8.05 11.71 -12.65
CA ARG A 88 8.90 11.86 -11.46
C ARG A 88 8.68 10.79 -10.40
N ASP A 89 7.57 10.06 -10.44
CA ASP A 89 7.23 9.06 -9.41
C ASP A 89 8.25 7.92 -9.41
N THR A 90 8.58 7.39 -8.24
CA THR A 90 9.43 6.19 -8.15
C THR A 90 8.59 4.94 -8.36
N LYS A 91 9.22 3.80 -8.70
CA LYS A 91 8.48 2.53 -8.86
C LYS A 91 7.60 2.21 -7.65
N LYS A 92 8.07 2.48 -6.44
CA LYS A 92 7.32 2.31 -5.19
C LYS A 92 6.04 3.15 -5.14
N VAL A 93 6.15 4.44 -5.47
CA VAL A 93 5.00 5.35 -5.53
C VAL A 93 4.00 4.89 -6.60
N ILE A 94 4.48 4.32 -7.69
CA ILE A 94 3.61 3.72 -8.71
C ILE A 94 2.86 2.51 -8.12
N TYR A 95 3.54 1.61 -7.40
CA TYR A 95 2.90 0.44 -6.77
C TYR A 95 1.82 0.84 -5.74
N GLU A 96 2.11 1.85 -4.91
CA GLU A 96 1.15 2.41 -3.95
C GLU A 96 -0.08 2.98 -4.64
N LYS A 97 0.10 3.70 -5.76
CA LYS A 97 -1.02 4.23 -6.56
C LYS A 97 -1.85 3.13 -7.23
N VAL A 98 -1.20 2.04 -7.66
CA VAL A 98 -1.88 0.86 -8.18
C VAL A 98 -2.69 0.16 -7.10
N ALA A 99 -2.12 -0.03 -5.90
CA ALA A 99 -2.81 -0.60 -4.75
C ALA A 99 -4.05 0.23 -4.36
N ALA A 100 -3.90 1.55 -4.30
CA ALA A 100 -4.98 2.48 -4.01
C ALA A 100 -6.11 2.41 -5.07
N HIS A 101 -5.76 2.29 -6.34
CA HIS A 101 -6.74 2.17 -7.43
C HIS A 101 -7.50 0.83 -7.42
N LEU A 102 -6.84 -0.25 -7.03
CA LEU A 102 -7.44 -1.59 -6.94
C LEU A 102 -8.30 -1.78 -5.68
N LYS A 103 -8.39 -0.76 -4.80
CA LYS A 103 -9.03 -0.87 -3.48
C LYS A 103 -8.50 -2.06 -2.67
N VAL A 104 -7.25 -2.45 -2.90
CA VAL A 104 -6.52 -3.34 -2.01
C VAL A 104 -6.19 -2.47 -0.80
N HIS A 105 -7.19 -2.35 0.06
CA HIS A 105 -6.97 -1.90 1.42
C HIS A 105 -6.23 -3.05 2.08
N ASP A 106 -4.98 -2.80 2.45
CA ASP A 106 -4.47 -3.40 3.68
C ASP A 106 -5.55 -3.10 4.71
N SER A 107 -6.31 -4.14 5.08
CA SER A 107 -7.17 -4.12 6.25
C SER A 107 -6.33 -3.52 7.37
N GLU A 108 -6.66 -2.30 7.78
CA GLU A 108 -6.13 -1.59 8.93
C GLU A 108 -4.68 -1.95 9.31
N GLY A 109 -3.72 -1.23 8.72
CA GLY A 109 -2.43 -0.97 9.36
C GLY A 109 -1.75 -2.20 10.00
N THR A 110 -1.33 -3.16 9.18
CA THR A 110 -0.27 -4.08 9.60
C THR A 110 0.97 -3.81 8.77
N ASP A 111 1.88 -3.09 9.43
CA ASP A 111 3.28 -2.86 9.08
C ASP A 111 3.83 -3.97 8.18
N VAL A 112 4.33 -3.56 7.01
CA VAL A 112 5.39 -4.28 6.28
C VAL A 112 6.49 -4.55 7.30
N SER A 113 6.47 -5.74 7.92
CA SER A 113 7.35 -6.20 9.03
C SER A 113 8.30 -5.09 9.47
N ASN A 114 7.77 -4.12 10.22
CA ASN A 114 8.56 -2.96 10.55
C ASN A 114 9.64 -3.47 11.48
N PRO A 115 10.92 -3.47 11.05
CA PRO A 115 11.98 -4.07 11.84
C PRO A 115 12.17 -3.34 13.19
N TYR A 116 11.46 -2.22 13.36
CA TYR A 116 11.42 -1.43 14.58
C TYR A 116 10.19 -1.71 15.45
N GLU A 117 9.29 -2.64 15.14
CA GLU A 117 8.16 -2.98 16.01
C GLU A 117 8.60 -3.38 17.43
N GLU A 118 9.62 -4.24 17.53
CA GLU A 118 10.17 -4.66 18.82
C GLU A 118 10.79 -3.49 19.58
N VAL A 119 11.53 -2.64 18.85
CA VAL A 119 12.09 -1.39 19.37
C VAL A 119 10.97 -0.48 19.91
N LYS A 120 9.84 -0.39 19.19
CA LYS A 120 8.70 0.43 19.61
C LYS A 120 8.07 -0.09 20.91
N LYS A 121 7.87 -1.41 21.00
CA LYS A 121 7.33 -2.06 22.22
C LYS A 121 8.23 -1.78 23.43
N ILE A 122 9.54 -1.88 23.25
CA ILE A 122 10.51 -1.64 24.32
C ILE A 122 10.52 -0.17 24.73
N LEU A 123 10.57 0.77 23.77
CA LEU A 123 10.52 2.21 24.06
C LEU A 123 9.23 2.62 24.79
N ASN A 124 8.09 2.08 24.39
CA ASN A 124 6.80 2.39 25.04
C ASN A 124 6.73 1.90 26.49
N ASN A 125 7.47 0.84 26.82
CA ASN A 125 7.53 0.25 28.15
C ASN A 125 8.69 0.77 29.02
N SER A 126 9.66 1.48 28.43
CA SER A 126 10.80 2.02 29.18
C SER A 126 10.37 3.08 30.19
N ASN A 127 10.68 2.86 31.47
CA ASN A 127 10.35 3.76 32.58
C ASN A 127 11.39 4.84 32.84
N ASP A 128 12.49 4.79 32.12
CA ASP A 128 13.56 5.74 32.25
C ASP A 128 14.09 6.20 30.89
N ARG A 129 14.54 7.46 30.84
CA ARG A 129 15.06 8.10 29.63
C ARG A 129 16.49 7.66 29.34
N GLU A 130 17.31 7.44 30.38
CA GLU A 130 18.70 7.02 30.22
C GLU A 130 18.73 5.59 29.69
N ASP A 131 17.94 4.68 30.29
CA ASP A 131 17.75 3.30 29.81
C ASP A 131 17.28 3.24 28.34
N ALA A 132 16.31 4.08 27.97
CA ALA A 132 15.80 4.14 26.60
C ALA A 132 16.88 4.65 25.62
N THR A 133 17.69 5.61 26.04
CA THR A 133 18.78 6.16 25.22
C THR A 133 19.86 5.11 25.02
N GLU A 134 20.26 4.43 26.09
CA GLU A 134 21.28 3.38 26.06
C GLU A 134 20.85 2.20 25.18
N TYR A 135 19.58 1.79 25.28
CA TYR A 135 19.00 0.76 24.41
C TYR A 135 19.09 1.15 22.92
N LEU A 136 18.68 2.37 22.55
CA LEU A 136 18.72 2.81 21.16
C LEU A 136 20.14 2.96 20.60
N VAL A 137 21.11 3.35 21.44
CA VAL A 137 22.52 3.49 21.04
C VAL A 137 23.13 2.14 20.68
N HIS A 138 22.84 1.09 21.45
CA HIS A 138 23.41 -0.25 21.27
C HIS A 138 22.60 -1.16 20.35
N HIS A 139 21.39 -0.74 19.96
CA HIS A 139 20.52 -1.59 19.16
C HIS A 139 21.11 -1.91 17.77
N PRO A 140 21.22 -3.20 17.37
CA PRO A 140 21.84 -3.60 16.11
C PRO A 140 21.23 -2.95 14.87
N LEU A 141 19.92 -2.66 14.91
CA LEU A 141 19.15 -2.08 13.80
C LEU A 141 19.17 -0.55 13.75
N LEU A 142 19.76 0.15 14.75
CA LEU A 142 19.74 1.62 14.86
C LEU A 142 21.14 2.25 14.81
N LYS A 143 22.10 1.52 14.21
CA LYS A 143 23.49 1.98 14.14
C LYS A 143 23.65 3.27 13.33
N THR A 144 22.87 3.43 12.26
CA THR A 144 23.05 4.55 11.33
C THR A 144 22.03 5.68 11.56
N LYS A 145 22.42 6.91 11.17
CA LYS A 145 21.49 8.06 11.14
C LYS A 145 20.24 7.76 10.31
N LYS A 146 20.36 7.01 9.20
CA LYS A 146 19.22 6.67 8.34
C LYS A 146 18.20 5.80 9.06
N ASP A 147 18.65 4.88 9.91
CA ASP A 147 17.76 3.98 10.66
C ASP A 147 16.99 4.74 11.74
N LEU A 148 17.65 5.66 12.44
CA LEU A 148 16.99 6.54 13.40
C LEU A 148 15.98 7.48 12.75
N ILE A 149 16.24 7.95 11.52
CA ILE A 149 15.26 8.73 10.75
C ILE A 149 14.03 7.88 10.43
N LYS A 150 14.20 6.61 10.04
CA LYS A 150 13.07 5.70 9.80
C LYS A 150 12.26 5.46 11.07
N LEU A 151 12.94 5.22 12.19
CA LEU A 151 12.30 5.08 13.51
C LEU A 151 11.51 6.34 13.90
N ALA A 152 12.12 7.52 13.80
CA ALA A 152 11.46 8.79 14.11
C ALA A 152 10.20 9.03 13.26
N LYS A 153 10.27 8.73 11.96
CA LYS A 153 9.12 8.83 11.06
C LYS A 153 7.99 7.87 11.44
N SER A 154 8.32 6.68 11.92
CA SER A 154 7.32 5.70 12.38
C SER A 154 6.54 6.16 13.62
N TYR A 155 7.09 7.13 14.37
CA TYR A 155 6.45 7.82 15.49
C TYR A 155 5.87 9.18 15.10
N ALA A 156 5.82 9.53 13.81
CA ALA A 156 5.43 10.84 13.31
C ALA A 156 6.24 12.01 13.91
N ILE A 157 7.50 11.75 14.31
CA ILE A 157 8.40 12.78 14.85
C ILE A 157 9.02 13.57 13.68
N TYR A 158 9.02 14.90 13.79
CA TYR A 158 9.65 15.77 12.82
C TYR A 158 11.18 15.58 12.77
N VAL A 159 11.71 15.45 11.55
CA VAL A 159 13.14 15.25 11.29
C VAL A 159 13.65 16.32 10.31
N ASP A 160 14.70 17.02 10.72
CA ASP A 160 15.48 17.92 9.88
C ASP A 160 16.76 17.21 9.38
N GLN A 161 17.23 17.57 8.20
CA GLN A 161 18.48 17.07 7.63
C GLN A 161 19.71 17.46 8.46
N LYS A 162 19.66 18.62 9.15
CA LYS A 162 20.73 19.14 10.00
C LYS A 162 20.93 18.35 11.29
N TYR A 163 19.94 17.58 11.73
CA TYR A 163 20.02 16.83 12.98
C TYR A 163 21.13 15.78 12.95
N THR A 164 21.95 15.76 13.99
CA THR A 164 22.96 14.74 14.22
C THR A 164 22.31 13.43 14.68
N LYS A 165 23.11 12.36 14.75
CA LYS A 165 22.65 11.08 15.33
C LYS A 165 22.13 11.27 16.76
N ARG A 166 22.83 12.10 17.55
CA ARG A 166 22.48 12.41 18.93
C ARG A 166 21.16 13.19 19.02
N ASP A 167 21.00 14.22 18.20
CA ASP A 167 19.75 15.01 18.17
C ASP A 167 18.52 14.17 17.84
N LEU A 168 18.68 13.17 16.96
CA LEU A 168 17.61 12.22 16.63
C LEU A 168 17.28 11.30 17.79
N LEU A 169 18.28 10.74 18.48
CA LEU A 169 18.08 9.91 19.65
C LEU A 169 17.34 10.67 20.74
N ASP A 170 17.82 11.86 21.09
CA ASP A 170 17.23 12.70 22.13
C ASP A 170 15.78 13.04 21.80
N ARG A 171 15.48 13.40 20.54
CA ARG A 171 14.11 13.65 20.10
C ARG A 171 13.20 12.43 20.18
N ILE A 172 13.68 11.26 19.78
CA ILE A 172 12.89 10.02 19.83
C ILE A 172 12.54 9.68 21.28
N VAL A 173 13.54 9.68 22.16
CA VAL A 173 13.35 9.40 23.59
C VAL A 173 12.43 10.43 24.24
N GLU A 174 12.64 11.71 23.96
CA GLU A 174 11.84 12.80 24.52
C GLU A 174 10.37 12.72 24.08
N SER A 175 10.12 12.40 22.80
CA SER A 175 8.78 12.33 22.23
C SER A 175 8.01 11.10 22.71
N VAL A 176 8.68 9.96 22.90
CA VAL A 176 8.03 8.69 23.27
C VAL A 176 8.01 8.50 24.78
N VAL A 177 9.19 8.40 25.39
CA VAL A 177 9.35 8.13 26.83
C VAL A 177 9.03 9.37 27.64
N GLY A 178 9.58 10.52 27.22
CA GLY A 178 9.39 11.79 27.92
C GLY A 178 7.92 12.22 28.02
N ALA A 179 7.18 12.14 26.91
CA ALA A 179 5.74 12.44 26.89
C ALA A 179 4.93 11.50 27.79
N ARG A 180 5.24 10.21 27.77
CA ARG A 180 4.57 9.18 28.59
C ARG A 180 4.80 9.41 30.09
N LEU A 181 6.04 9.64 30.50
CA LEU A 181 6.40 9.90 31.89
C LEU A 181 5.72 11.17 32.42
N ARG A 182 5.68 12.25 31.63
CA ARG A 182 4.91 13.46 31.97
C ARG A 182 3.43 13.16 32.14
N GLY A 183 2.83 12.42 31.20
CA GLY A 183 1.42 12.03 31.30
C GLY A 183 1.13 11.20 32.55
N LYS A 184 2.03 10.30 32.95
CA LYS A 184 1.91 9.51 34.18
C LYS A 184 2.02 10.38 35.43
N ALA A 185 3.00 11.29 35.48
CA ALA A 185 3.19 12.23 36.58
C ALA A 185 1.95 13.12 36.79
N ILE A 186 1.40 13.69 35.71
CA ILE A 186 0.18 14.51 35.76
C ILE A 186 -1.01 13.69 36.32
N ARG A 187 -1.24 12.47 35.82
CA ARG A 187 -2.31 11.60 36.34
C ARG A 187 -2.13 11.24 37.81
N SER A 188 -0.89 11.02 38.27
CA SER A 188 -0.63 10.74 39.68
C SER A 188 -0.82 11.95 40.60
N VAL A 189 -0.68 13.17 40.08
CA VAL A 189 -0.93 14.41 40.84
C VAL A 189 -2.43 14.72 40.90
N ILE A 190 -3.20 14.42 39.84
CA ILE A 190 -4.66 14.64 39.82
C ILE A 190 -5.42 13.66 40.73
N ASN A 191 -4.90 12.46 40.93
CA ASN A 191 -5.53 11.41 41.75
C ASN A 191 -5.08 11.43 43.23
N LYS A 192 -4.40 12.50 43.66
CA LYS A 192 -3.91 12.69 45.04
C LYS A 192 -4.63 13.88 45.68
#